data_AF-A0A6G6K4D7-F1
#
_entry.id   AF-A0A6G6K4D7-F1
#
_cell.length_a   1.000
_cell.length_b   1.000
_cell.length_c   1.000
_cell.angle_alpha   90.00
_cell.angle_beta   90.00
_cell.angle_gamma   90.00
#
_symmetry.space_group_name_H-M   'P 1'
#
loop_
_entity.id
_entity.type
_entity.pdbx_description
1 polymer ?
#
loop_
_entity_poly.entity_id
_entity_poly.type
_entity_poly.pdbx_seq_one_letter_code
_entity_poly.pdbx_strand_id
1 'polypeptide(L)'
;MATLTNDYQNCELLNLKYGSGGRGPFIIRQEGTPPGSVTFQPERFLLRKDGTWVINLAVFPLSEKDKEQFLFESSAEAMQLLAELRGEPTVEASLPSGTSVEQLKASAQSTISGLWARMQNAKRED
;
A
#
# COMPACT_ATOMS: atom_id res chain seq x y z
N MET A 1 9.69 15.67 -7.45
CA MET A 1 9.24 14.77 -6.36
C MET A 1 7.80 15.08 -6.06
N ALA A 2 6.92 14.07 -6.07
CA ALA A 2 5.48 14.29 -5.93
C ALA A 2 5.03 14.20 -4.46
N THR A 3 4.17 15.12 -4.06
CA THR A 3 3.36 14.98 -2.84
C THR A 3 2.29 13.92 -3.09
N LEU A 4 1.92 13.17 -2.07
CA LEU A 4 0.77 12.28 -2.11
C LEU A 4 -0.48 13.03 -2.58
N THR A 5 -1.26 12.40 -3.46
CA THR A 5 -2.52 12.96 -3.96
C THR A 5 -3.61 11.89 -4.05
N ASN A 6 -4.86 12.33 -4.11
CA ASN A 6 -6.00 11.48 -4.44
C ASN A 6 -6.23 11.36 -5.97
N ASP A 7 -5.30 11.84 -6.80
CA ASP A 7 -5.39 11.70 -8.25
C ASP A 7 -4.99 10.28 -8.65
N TYR A 8 -5.93 9.57 -9.27
CA TYR A 8 -5.73 8.19 -9.72
C TYR A 8 -4.59 8.05 -10.74
N GLN A 9 -4.24 9.13 -11.47
CA GLN A 9 -3.12 9.13 -12.42
C GLN A 9 -1.75 9.00 -11.72
N ASN A 10 -1.68 9.37 -10.44
CA ASN A 10 -0.49 9.22 -9.62
C ASN A 10 -0.45 7.89 -8.85
N CYS A 11 -1.43 7.01 -9.06
CA CYS A 11 -1.57 5.75 -8.35
C CYS A 11 -1.15 4.57 -9.23
N GLU A 12 -0.59 3.53 -8.61
CA GLU A 12 -0.31 2.25 -9.22
C GLU A 12 -1.31 1.20 -8.71
N LEU A 13 -1.98 0.51 -9.64
CA LEU A 13 -2.79 -0.65 -9.32
C LEU A 13 -1.97 -1.93 -9.56
N LEU A 14 -1.63 -2.63 -8.48
CA LEU A 14 -0.79 -3.83 -8.54
C LEU A 14 -1.66 -5.07 -8.46
N ASN A 15 -1.58 -5.95 -9.46
CA ASN A 15 -2.23 -7.25 -9.46
C ASN A 15 -1.39 -8.28 -8.68
N LEU A 16 -1.97 -8.89 -7.65
CA LEU A 16 -1.28 -9.90 -6.84
C LEU A 16 -1.35 -11.32 -7.42
N LYS A 17 -2.15 -11.53 -8.48
CA LYS A 17 -2.22 -12.77 -9.27
C LYS A 17 -2.66 -14.04 -8.49
N TYR A 18 -3.45 -13.93 -7.42
CA TYR A 18 -3.98 -15.08 -6.66
C TYR A 18 -5.36 -15.55 -7.07
N GLY A 19 -6.18 -14.70 -7.68
CA GLY A 19 -7.50 -15.10 -8.16
C GLY A 19 -7.42 -15.94 -9.44
N SER A 20 -8.57 -16.46 -9.86
CA SER A 20 -8.68 -17.32 -11.04
C SER A 20 -8.05 -16.67 -12.27
N GLY A 21 -7.24 -17.44 -13.02
CA GLY A 21 -6.54 -16.93 -14.21
C GLY A 21 -5.47 -15.86 -13.91
N GLY A 22 -4.97 -15.78 -12.68
CA GLY A 22 -3.94 -14.82 -12.29
C GLY A 22 -4.45 -13.38 -12.16
N ARG A 23 -5.76 -13.19 -11.92
CA ARG A 23 -6.36 -11.88 -11.71
C ARG A 23 -6.75 -11.68 -10.26
N GLY A 24 -6.29 -10.56 -9.69
CA GLY A 24 -6.65 -10.14 -8.34
C GLY A 24 -6.01 -11.02 -7.25
N PRO A 25 -6.20 -10.68 -5.97
CA PRO A 25 -6.65 -9.37 -5.53
C PRO A 25 -5.64 -8.28 -5.96
N PHE A 26 -6.06 -7.03 -5.88
CA PHE A 26 -5.28 -5.87 -6.24
C PHE A 26 -4.95 -5.06 -5.00
N ILE A 27 -3.88 -4.29 -5.07
CA ILE A 27 -3.57 -3.23 -4.11
C ILE A 27 -3.33 -1.93 -4.86
N ILE A 28 -3.60 -0.81 -4.21
CA ILE A 28 -3.29 0.52 -4.74
C ILE A 28 -2.09 1.05 -3.97
N ARG A 29 -1.09 1.53 -4.71
CA ARG A 29 0.14 2.10 -4.17
C ARG A 29 0.40 3.49 -4.73
N GLN A 30 1.04 4.34 -3.93
CA GLN A 30 1.66 5.58 -4.38
C GLN A 30 3.01 5.76 -3.70
N GLU A 31 3.99 6.27 -4.44
CA GLU A 31 5.28 6.70 -3.89
C GLU A 31 5.30 8.22 -3.82
N GLY A 32 5.63 8.78 -2.65
CA GLY A 32 5.57 10.23 -2.48
C GLY A 32 5.85 10.65 -1.05
N THR A 33 5.61 11.93 -0.79
CA THR A 33 5.73 12.54 0.54
C THR A 33 4.35 12.92 1.08
N PRO A 34 4.10 12.79 2.40
CA PRO A 34 2.86 13.31 2.99
C PRO A 34 2.69 14.81 2.68
N PRO A 35 1.45 15.29 2.47
CA PRO A 35 1.19 16.73 2.38
C PRO A 35 1.75 17.47 3.60
N GLY A 36 2.46 18.58 3.35
CA GLY A 36 3.09 19.38 4.41
C GLY A 36 4.36 18.77 5.03
N SER A 37 4.88 17.66 4.51
CA SER A 37 6.15 17.10 5.01
C SER A 37 7.33 18.03 4.76
N VAL A 38 8.13 18.27 5.79
CA VAL A 38 9.35 19.11 5.74
C VAL A 38 10.63 18.32 5.46
N THR A 39 10.57 16.98 5.57
CA THR A 39 11.76 16.12 5.39
C THR A 39 11.96 15.70 3.94
N PHE A 40 10.91 15.80 3.12
CA PHE A 40 10.90 15.43 1.71
C PHE A 40 11.52 14.04 1.44
N GLN A 41 11.36 13.08 2.34
CA GLN A 41 11.80 11.70 2.10
C GLN A 41 10.64 10.93 1.44
N PRO A 42 10.78 10.47 0.18
CA PRO A 42 9.73 9.71 -0.48
C PRO A 42 9.59 8.34 0.19
N GLU A 43 8.36 7.99 0.50
CA GLU A 43 7.98 6.72 1.09
C GLU A 43 6.89 6.07 0.25
N ARG A 44 6.67 4.77 0.47
CA ARG A 44 5.57 4.04 -0.17
C ARG A 44 4.36 4.04 0.72
N PHE A 45 3.20 4.28 0.13
CA PHE A 45 1.90 4.25 0.79
C PHE A 45 0.97 3.29 0.08
N LEU A 46 0.15 2.61 0.86
CA LEU A 46 -0.93 1.73 0.39
C LEU A 46 -2.27 2.38 0.73
N LEU A 47 -3.21 2.30 -0.21
CA LEU A 47 -4.56 2.81 0.03
C LEU A 47 -5.39 1.73 0.75
N ARG A 48 -5.92 2.09 1.91
CA ARG A 48 -6.89 1.29 2.67
C ARG A 48 -8.30 1.53 2.12
N LYS A 49 -9.19 0.55 2.27
CA LYS A 49 -10.59 0.61 1.78
C LYS A 49 -11.42 1.78 2.32
N ASP A 50 -10.99 2.41 3.41
CA ASP A 50 -11.61 3.62 3.96
C ASP A 50 -11.12 4.93 3.29
N GLY A 51 -10.23 4.84 2.29
CA GLY A 51 -9.67 5.98 1.58
C GLY A 51 -8.41 6.59 2.21
N THR A 52 -7.85 5.96 3.25
CA THR A 52 -6.65 6.45 3.94
C THR A 52 -5.37 5.90 3.29
N TRP A 53 -4.39 6.78 3.04
CA TRP A 53 -3.05 6.40 2.62
C TRP A 53 -2.19 6.03 3.83
N VAL A 54 -1.80 4.77 3.94
CA VAL A 54 -1.02 4.25 5.08
C VAL A 54 0.40 3.95 4.65
N ILE A 55 1.40 4.40 5.41
CA ILE A 55 2.80 4.10 5.09
C ILE A 55 3.02 2.58 5.06
N ASN A 56 3.61 2.08 3.98
CA ASN A 56 3.76 0.66 3.70
C ASN A 56 4.46 -0.09 4.84
N LEU A 57 5.39 0.58 5.55
CA LEU A 57 6.08 0.01 6.70
C LEU A 57 5.14 -0.34 7.86
N ALA A 58 4.08 0.44 8.08
CA ALA A 58 3.09 0.20 9.13
C ALA A 58 2.14 -0.96 8.82
N VAL A 59 2.08 -1.43 7.56
CA VAL A 59 1.22 -2.53 7.13
C VAL A 59 1.83 -3.90 7.41
N PHE A 60 3.17 -4.03 7.42
CA PHE A 60 3.86 -5.30 7.69
C PHE A 60 3.47 -5.99 9.01
N PRO A 61 3.42 -5.31 10.17
CA PRO A 61 3.11 -5.95 11.45
C PRO A 61 1.62 -6.23 11.65
N LEU A 62 0.75 -5.79 10.73
CA LEU A 62 -0.68 -6.01 10.86
C LEU A 62 -1.05 -7.50 10.79
N SER A 63 -2.13 -7.86 11.47
CA SER A 63 -2.73 -9.19 11.33
C SER A 63 -3.19 -9.41 9.87
N GLU A 64 -3.31 -10.66 9.43
CA GLU A 64 -3.80 -10.96 8.07
C GLU A 64 -5.20 -10.38 7.83
N LYS A 65 -6.07 -10.42 8.85
CA LYS A 65 -7.41 -9.81 8.82
C LYS A 65 -7.35 -8.29 8.59
N ASP A 66 -6.41 -7.60 9.21
CA ASP A 66 -6.27 -6.16 9.03
C ASP A 66 -5.63 -5.82 7.67
N LYS A 67 -4.76 -6.70 7.15
CA LYS A 67 -4.20 -6.57 5.79
C LYS A 67 -5.26 -6.71 4.70
N GLU A 68 -6.35 -7.44 4.93
CA GLU A 68 -7.48 -7.53 3.99
C GLU A 68 -8.10 -6.15 3.68
N GLN A 69 -7.96 -5.17 4.58
CA GLN A 69 -8.41 -3.79 4.36
C GLN A 69 -7.65 -3.07 3.23
N PHE A 70 -6.58 -3.65 2.70
CA PHE A 70 -5.81 -3.12 1.58
C PHE A 70 -6.01 -3.93 0.28
N LEU A 71 -6.77 -5.04 0.34
CA LEU A 71 -6.95 -5.96 -0.78
C LEU A 71 -8.29 -5.72 -1.48
N PHE A 72 -8.22 -5.31 -2.74
CA PHE A 72 -9.39 -5.15 -3.61
C PHE A 72 -9.59 -6.42 -4.42
N GLU A 73 -10.76 -7.04 -4.37
CA GLU A 73 -11.05 -8.30 -5.05
C GLU A 73 -11.00 -8.15 -6.57
N SER A 74 -11.35 -6.96 -7.06
CA SER A 74 -11.34 -6.64 -8.50
C SER A 74 -10.73 -5.28 -8.78
N SER A 75 -10.26 -5.09 -10.01
CA SER A 75 -9.81 -3.77 -10.47
C SER A 75 -10.95 -2.76 -10.49
N ALA A 76 -12.20 -3.19 -10.71
CA ALA A 76 -13.36 -2.31 -10.70
C ALA A 76 -13.61 -1.72 -9.30
N GLU A 77 -13.53 -2.55 -8.25
CA GLU A 77 -13.62 -2.10 -6.85
C GLU A 77 -12.52 -1.07 -6.53
N ALA A 78 -11.28 -1.35 -6.93
CA ALA A 78 -10.15 -0.46 -6.74
C ALA A 78 -10.33 0.89 -7.46
N MET A 79 -10.75 0.85 -8.73
CA MET A 79 -10.99 2.06 -9.52
C MET A 79 -12.19 2.86 -9.01
N GLN A 80 -13.22 2.21 -8.48
CA GLN A 80 -14.36 2.88 -7.87
C GLN A 80 -13.91 3.70 -6.65
N LEU A 81 -13.12 3.11 -5.75
CA LEU A 81 -12.60 3.85 -4.60
C LEU A 81 -11.76 5.06 -5.04
N LEU A 82 -10.83 4.89 -5.99
CA LEU A 82 -10.04 5.99 -6.54
C LEU A 82 -10.93 7.09 -7.14
N ALA A 83 -11.99 6.70 -7.84
CA ALA A 83 -12.97 7.62 -8.42
C ALA A 83 -13.87 8.29 -7.38
N GLU A 84 -13.85 7.89 -6.11
CA GLU A 84 -14.58 8.53 -5.00
C GLU A 84 -13.70 9.48 -4.17
N LEU A 85 -12.37 9.28 -4.17
CA LEU A 85 -11.44 10.14 -3.47
C LEU A 85 -11.42 11.57 -4.06
N ARG A 86 -11.51 12.58 -3.21
CA ARG A 86 -11.49 14.01 -3.59
C ARG A 86 -10.59 14.80 -2.65
N GLY A 87 -10.14 15.97 -3.11
CA GLY A 87 -9.40 16.91 -2.27
C GLY A 87 -8.05 16.40 -1.79
N GLU A 88 -7.60 16.93 -0.65
CA GLU A 88 -6.35 16.53 -0.01
C GLU A 88 -6.44 15.09 0.53
N PRO A 89 -5.38 14.27 0.38
CA PRO A 89 -5.38 12.91 0.88
C PRO A 89 -5.32 12.85 2.40
N THR A 90 -6.07 11.93 2.99
CA THR A 90 -5.87 11.52 4.39
C THR A 90 -4.68 10.59 4.47
N VAL A 91 -3.71 10.88 5.34
CA VAL A 91 -2.44 10.14 5.42
C VAL A 91 -2.12 9.70 6.84
N GLU A 92 -1.89 8.40 7.02
CA GLU A 92 -1.31 7.78 8.21
C GLU A 92 0.18 7.47 7.95
N ALA A 93 1.05 8.45 8.22
CA ALA A 93 2.49 8.35 7.98
C ALA A 93 3.32 7.93 9.21
N SER A 94 2.68 7.76 10.37
CA SER A 94 3.36 7.37 11.61
C SER A 94 3.50 5.85 11.70
N LEU A 95 4.63 5.39 12.21
CA LEU A 95 4.82 3.98 12.55
C LEU A 95 4.07 3.65 13.85
N PRO A 96 3.64 2.39 14.03
CA PRO A 96 3.01 1.95 15.28
C PRO A 96 3.91 2.25 16.48
N SER A 97 3.32 2.81 17.54
CA SER A 97 4.04 3.15 18.77
C SER A 97 4.75 1.91 19.34
N GLY A 98 6.03 2.06 19.68
CA GLY A 98 6.84 0.98 20.25
C GLY A 98 7.51 0.06 19.22
N THR A 99 7.43 0.37 17.92
CA THR A 99 8.14 -0.39 16.87
C THR A 99 9.22 0.47 16.22
N SER A 100 10.46 -0.01 16.18
CA SER A 100 11.55 0.67 15.47
C SER A 100 11.51 0.40 13.96
N VAL A 101 12.08 1.32 13.17
CA VAL A 101 12.22 1.14 11.70
C VAL A 101 12.98 -0.16 11.38
N GLU A 102 13.99 -0.48 12.18
CA GLU A 102 14.80 -1.70 12.05
C GLU A 102 13.98 -2.95 12.35
N GLN A 103 13.11 -2.90 13.39
CA GLN A 103 12.21 -4.01 13.70
C GLN A 103 11.20 -4.23 12.57
N LEU A 104 10.63 -3.16 12.00
CA LEU A 104 9.72 -3.26 10.86
C LEU A 104 10.42 -3.77 9.59
N LYS A 105 11.66 -3.33 9.34
CA LYS A 105 12.49 -3.84 8.24
C LYS A 105 12.84 -5.32 8.45
N ALA A 106 13.15 -5.74 9.68
CA ALA A 106 13.40 -7.14 10.01
C ALA A 106 12.12 -7.99 9.85
N SER A 107 10.96 -7.50 10.26
CA SER A 107 9.66 -8.14 10.01
C SER A 107 9.34 -8.23 8.52
N ALA A 108 9.64 -7.19 7.73
CA ALA A 108 9.50 -7.24 6.27
C ALA A 108 10.45 -8.27 5.62
N GLN A 109 11.62 -8.50 6.21
CA GLN A 109 12.57 -9.53 5.77
C GLN A 109 12.20 -10.94 6.25
N SER A 110 11.59 -11.10 7.42
CA SER A 110 11.22 -12.41 7.99
C SER A 110 9.83 -12.90 7.54
N THR A 111 8.92 -11.99 7.13
CA THR A 111 7.60 -12.31 6.55
C THR A 111 7.72 -12.71 5.08
N ILE A 112 8.69 -13.58 4.77
CA ILE A 112 8.82 -14.32 3.50
C ILE A 112 7.88 -15.55 3.47
N SER A 113 7.12 -15.83 4.53
CA SER A 113 6.09 -16.87 4.52
C SER A 113 4.68 -16.26 4.58
N GLY A 114 4.22 -15.72 3.45
CA GLY A 114 2.85 -15.22 3.30
C GLY A 114 2.61 -14.43 2.02
N LEU A 115 1.46 -13.75 1.96
CA LEU A 115 0.90 -12.96 0.84
C LEU A 115 1.91 -12.03 0.12
N TRP A 116 3.04 -11.68 0.76
CA TRP A 116 4.01 -10.70 0.30
C TRP A 116 5.30 -11.28 -0.32
N ALA A 117 5.71 -12.51 0.04
CA ALA A 117 6.81 -13.20 -0.67
C ALA A 117 6.51 -13.38 -2.17
N ARG A 118 5.23 -13.49 -2.47
CA ARG A 118 4.67 -13.64 -3.81
C ARG A 118 4.64 -12.31 -4.60
N MET A 119 4.62 -11.15 -3.93
CA MET A 119 4.75 -9.84 -4.59
C MET A 119 6.16 -9.54 -5.07
N GLN A 120 7.20 -10.03 -4.39
CA GLN A 120 8.57 -9.95 -4.88
C GLN A 120 8.77 -10.76 -6.17
N ASN A 121 8.05 -11.87 -6.36
CA ASN A 121 8.10 -12.68 -7.59
C ASN A 121 7.44 -11.97 -8.78
N ALA A 122 6.35 -11.23 -8.56
CA ALA A 122 5.70 -10.45 -9.62
C ALA A 122 6.59 -9.32 -10.19
N LYS A 123 7.65 -8.92 -9.48
CA LYS A 123 8.65 -7.92 -9.92
C LYS A 123 9.90 -8.51 -10.58
N ARG A 124 10.02 -9.85 -10.64
CA ARG A 124 11.21 -10.57 -11.11
C ARG A 124 10.99 -11.32 -12.44
N GLU A 125 9.79 -11.26 -13.02
CA GLU A 125 9.43 -11.96 -14.26
C GLU A 125 9.24 -11.02 -15.48
N ASP A 126 9.69 -9.77 -15.38
CA ASP A 126 9.90 -8.87 -16.53
C ASP A 126 11.42 -8.64 -16.74
#